data_AF-A0AAV6PK82-F1
#
_entry.id   AF-A0AAV6PK82-F1
#
_cell.length_a   1.000
_cell.length_b   1.000
_cell.length_c   1.000
_cell.angle_alpha   90.00
_cell.angle_beta   90.00
_cell.angle_gamma   90.00
#
_symmetry.space_group_name_H-M   'P 1'
#
loop_
_entity.id
_entity.type
_entity.pdbx_description
1 polymer ?
#
loop_
_entity_poly.entity_id
_entity_poly.type
_entity_poly.pdbx_seq_one_letter_code
_entity_poly.pdbx_strand_id
1 'polypeptide(L)' 'VAKARAAFTDVRKALRGRKEIRYGLFYPARLRITHQDEDKEFVDPQKAMDYVKKILPATEIEG' A
#
# COMPACT_ATOMS: atom_id res chain seq x y z
N VAL A 1 -13.90 11.54 -7.79
CA VAL A 1 -13.02 10.47 -8.33
C VAL A 1 -11.54 10.88 -8.38
N ALA A 2 -11.15 12.07 -8.90
CA ALA A 2 -9.74 12.48 -8.97
C ALA A 2 -9.01 12.57 -7.60
N LYS A 3 -9.66 13.10 -6.55
CA LYS A 3 -9.10 13.17 -5.18
C LYS A 3 -8.76 11.81 -4.57
N ALA A 4 -9.56 10.78 -4.82
CA ALA A 4 -9.33 9.44 -4.27
C ALA A 4 -8.09 8.78 -4.86
N ARG A 5 -7.85 8.97 -6.17
CA ARG A 5 -6.61 8.48 -6.84
C ARG A 5 -5.38 9.26 -6.38
N ALA A 6 -5.51 10.56 -6.16
CA ALA A 6 -4.45 11.38 -5.56
C ALA A 6 -4.08 10.88 -4.16
N ALA A 7 -5.07 10.50 -3.33
CA ALA A 7 -4.83 9.99 -1.98
C ALA A 7 -4.05 8.66 -1.95
N PHE A 8 -4.18 7.81 -2.99
CA PHE A 8 -3.33 6.61 -3.13
C PHE A 8 -1.92 6.91 -3.65
N THR A 9 -1.64 8.13 -4.13
CA THR A 9 -0.30 8.51 -4.62
C THR A 9 0.72 8.48 -3.49
N ASP A 10 0.36 8.99 -2.32
CA ASP A 10 1.25 8.97 -1.15
C ASP A 10 1.48 7.54 -0.64
N VAL A 11 0.44 6.69 -0.67
CA VAL A 11 0.57 5.27 -0.34
C VAL A 11 1.54 4.57 -1.28
N ARG A 12 1.43 4.81 -2.60
CA ARG A 12 2.35 4.24 -3.60
C ARG A 12 3.79 4.75 -3.43
N LYS A 13 3.97 6.01 -3.05
CA LYS A 13 5.30 6.56 -2.72
C LYS A 13 5.91 5.84 -1.51
N ALA A 14 5.13 5.62 -0.45
CA ALA A 14 5.59 4.92 0.75
C ALA A 14 5.97 3.45 0.46
N LEU A 15 5.29 2.80 -0.49
CA LEU A 15 5.59 1.44 -0.93
C LEU A 15 6.72 1.36 -1.96
N ARG A 16 7.15 2.49 -2.53
CA ARG A 16 8.18 2.51 -3.58
C ARG A 16 9.53 2.07 -2.99
N GLY A 17 10.17 1.12 -3.66
CA GLY A 17 11.49 0.60 -3.26
C GLY A 17 11.45 -0.60 -2.31
N ARG A 18 10.27 -1.02 -1.85
CA ARG A 18 10.12 -2.23 -1.04
C ARG A 18 10.01 -3.46 -1.94
N LYS A 19 11.03 -4.33 -1.91
CA LYS A 19 11.08 -5.54 -2.77
C LYS A 19 10.06 -6.61 -2.36
N GLU A 20 9.67 -6.63 -1.10
CA GLU A 20 8.76 -7.63 -0.52
C GLU A 20 7.28 -7.26 -0.65
N ILE A 21 6.99 -6.05 -1.13
CA ILE A 21 5.62 -5.56 -1.25
C ILE A 21 5.25 -5.38 -2.72
N ARG A 22 4.20 -6.06 -3.17
CA ARG A 22 3.57 -5.83 -4.48
C ARG A 22 2.32 -4.99 -4.28
N TYR A 23 2.06 -4.04 -5.17
CA TYR A 23 0.85 -3.22 -5.09
C TYR A 23 0.29 -2.86 -6.46
N GLY A 24 -1.03 -2.70 -6.54
CA GLY A 24 -1.76 -2.37 -7.76
C GLY A 24 -3.04 -1.58 -7.48
N LEU A 25 -3.39 -0.65 -8.37
CA LEU A 25 -4.64 0.11 -8.30
C LEU A 25 -5.64 -0.47 -9.29
N PHE A 26 -6.76 -0.99 -8.79
CA PHE A 26 -7.86 -1.56 -9.56
C PHE A 26 -9.02 -0.55 -9.69
N TYR A 27 -9.76 -0.66 -10.78
CA TYR A 27 -10.97 0.14 -11.02
C TYR A 27 -12.09 -0.25 -10.04
N PRO A 28 -12.92 0.69 -9.53
CA PRO A 28 -12.89 2.13 -9.76
C PRO A 28 -11.90 2.93 -8.89
N ALA A 29 -11.45 2.39 -7.75
CA ALA A 29 -10.41 2.97 -6.87
C ALA A 29 -10.03 2.01 -5.72
N ARG A 30 -9.61 0.78 -6.01
CA ARG A 30 -9.19 -0.19 -5.00
C ARG A 30 -7.69 -0.37 -5.04
N LEU A 31 -6.98 -0.09 -3.95
CA LEU A 31 -5.57 -0.41 -3.84
C LEU A 31 -5.42 -1.82 -3.27
N ARG A 32 -4.82 -2.73 -4.02
CA ARG A 32 -4.37 -4.02 -3.51
C ARG A 32 -2.92 -3.94 -3.12
N ILE A 33 -2.59 -4.42 -1.93
CA ILE A 33 -1.23 -4.55 -1.41
C ILE A 33 -1.05 -6.02 -1.06
N THR A 34 0.00 -6.64 -1.57
CA THR A 34 0.40 -8.01 -1.28
C THR A 34 1.73 -7.98 -0.55
N HIS A 35 1.78 -8.58 0.64
CA HIS A 35 2.95 -8.65 1.51
C HIS A 35 2.96 -9.99 2.23
N GLN A 36 4.08 -10.72 2.20
CA GLN A 36 4.22 -12.03 2.86
C GLN A 36 3.09 -13.02 2.49
N ASP A 37 2.77 -13.13 1.20
CA ASP A 37 1.70 -13.97 0.65
C ASP A 37 0.27 -13.61 1.11
N GLU A 38 0.11 -12.57 1.93
CA GLU A 38 -1.19 -12.01 2.30
C GLU A 38 -1.53 -10.83 1.38
N ASP A 39 -2.70 -10.91 0.75
CA ASP A 39 -3.22 -9.81 -0.06
C ASP A 39 -4.34 -9.06 0.66
N LYS A 40 -4.25 -7.73 0.63
CA LYS A 40 -5.25 -6.82 1.20
C LYS A 40 -5.69 -5.80 0.20
N GLU A 41 -7.01 -5.66 0.09
CA GLU A 41 -7.65 -4.64 -0.73
C GLU A 41 -8.18 -3.50 0.14
N PHE A 42 -7.90 -2.29 -0.31
CA PHE A 42 -8.32 -1.06 0.36
C PHE A 42 -9.10 -0.19 -0.62
N VAL A 43 -10.34 0.12 -0.24
CA VAL A 43 -11.17 1.17 -0.89
C VAL A 43 -10.91 2.55 -0.28
N ASP A 44 -10.34 2.58 0.92
CA ASP A 44 -10.07 3.78 1.69
C ASP A 44 -8.55 4.04 1.74
N PRO A 45 -8.09 5.21 1.25
CA PRO A 45 -6.68 5.55 1.21
C PRO A 45 -6.06 5.78 2.59
N GLN A 46 -6.82 6.22 3.59
CA GLN A 46 -6.33 6.38 4.96
C GLN A 46 -6.05 5.01 5.57
N LYS A 47 -7.01 4.08 5.46
CA LYS A 47 -6.82 2.69 5.94
C LYS A 47 -5.64 2.00 5.26
N ALA A 48 -5.46 2.24 3.96
CA ALA A 48 -4.30 1.74 3.23
C ALA A 48 -2.99 2.29 3.79
N MET A 49 -2.92 3.61 4.03
CA MET A 49 -1.73 4.25 4.59
C MET A 49 -1.43 3.75 6.01
N ASP A 50 -2.44 3.58 6.86
CA ASP A 50 -2.26 3.02 8.20
C ASP A 50 -1.75 1.58 8.16
N TYR A 51 -2.23 0.77 7.21
CA TYR A 51 -1.69 -0.57 6.99
C TYR A 51 -0.23 -0.53 6.54
N VAL A 52 0.10 0.35 5.57
CA VAL A 52 1.48 0.54 5.11
C VAL A 52 2.39 0.95 6.27
N LYS A 53 1.97 1.90 7.10
CA LYS A 53 2.71 2.31 8.30
C LYS A 53 2.88 1.21 9.35
N LYS A 54 2.07 0.14 9.34
CA LYS A 54 2.23 -1.01 10.23
C LYS A 54 3.19 -2.06 9.68
N ILE A 55 3.23 -2.26 8.35
CA ILE A 55 4.13 -3.22 7.70
C ILE A 55 5.55 -2.66 7.48
N LEU A 56 5.69 -1.35 7.23
CA LEU A 56 6.98 -0.70 7.00
C LEU A 56 7.94 -0.65 8.21
N PRO A 57 7.51 -0.48 9.48
CA PRO A 57 8.40 -0.53 10.63
C PRO A 57 8.83 -1.96 10.99
N ALA A 58 8.18 -2.99 10.45
CA ALA A 58 8.54 -4.38 10.71
C ALA A 58 9.65 -4.92 9.79
N THR A 59 10.07 -4.15 8.77
CA THR A 59 11.21 -4.50 7.92
C THR A 59 12.50 -3.91 8.50
N GLU A 60 12.78 -4.19 9.77
CA GLU A 60 14.12 -4.05 10.34
C GLU A 60 14.96 -5.24 9.88
N ILE A 61 15.77 -4.99 8.87
CA ILE A 61 17.16 -5.46 8.70
C ILE A 61 17.46 -6.84 9.34
N GLU A 62 17.20 -7.91 8.61
CA GLU A 62 18.07 -9.08 8.71
C GLU A 62 19.28 -8.83 7.80
N GLY A 63 20.37 -8.41 8.42
CA GLY A 63 21.68 -8.20 7.82
C GLY A 63 22.73 -8.11 8.90
#